data_AF-A0A9X1KWC4-F1
#
_entry.id   AF-A0A9X1KWC4-F1
#
_cell.length_a   1.000
_cell.length_b   1.000
_cell.length_c   1.000
_cell.angle_alpha   90.00
_cell.angle_beta   90.00
_cell.angle_gamma   90.00
#
_symmetry.space_group_name_H-M   'P 1'
#
loop_
_entity.id
_entity.type
_entity.pdbx_description
1 polymer ?
#
loop_
_entity_poly.entity_id
_entity_poly.type
_entity_poly.pdbx_seq_one_letter_code
_entity_poly.pdbx_strand_id
1 'polypeptide(L)' 'QRSLEQLTNRKVDLFAYPSGNYNEATIGILKNRQFSAAFATRQKCVFKNTDMFEISRQQVKNWDREKFEAAVNKWFN' A
#
# COMPACT_ATOMS: atom_id res chain seq x y z
N GLN A 1 15.20 -5.15 0.09
CA GLN A 1 15.17 -4.92 1.55
C GLN A 1 16.55 -4.53 2.04
N ARG A 2 17.50 -5.47 2.25
CA ARG A 2 18.85 -5.19 2.78
C ARG A 2 19.60 -4.03 2.12
N SER A 3 19.61 -3.95 0.79
CA SER A 3 20.30 -2.86 0.08
C SER A 3 19.69 -1.48 0.35
N LEU A 4 18.37 -1.37 0.47
CA LEU A 4 17.70 -0.11 0.83
C LEU A 4 17.95 0.25 2.28
N GLU A 5 17.95 -0.73 3.19
CA GLU A 5 18.23 -0.51 4.60
C GLU A 5 19.67 -0.03 4.82
N GLN A 6 20.65 -0.60 4.10
CA GLN A 6 22.05 -0.15 4.11
C GLN A 6 22.22 1.28 3.60
N LEU A 7 21.51 1.64 2.51
CA LEU A 7 21.61 2.97 1.91
C LEU A 7 20.92 4.05 2.75
N THR A 8 19.84 3.70 3.44
CA THR A 8 18.98 4.67 4.14
C THR A 8 19.19 4.69 5.65
N ASN A 9 19.87 3.68 6.20
CA ASN A 9 19.96 3.41 7.64
C ASN A 9 18.58 3.38 8.33
N ARG A 10 17.56 2.89 7.60
CA ARG A 10 16.19 2.76 8.07
C ARG A 10 15.69 1.36 7.78
N LYS A 11 14.94 0.77 8.72
CA LYS A 11 14.26 -0.51 8.51
C LYS A 11 13.24 -0.36 7.37
N VAL A 12 13.20 -1.34 6.48
CA VAL A 12 12.19 -1.43 5.40
C VAL A 12 11.19 -2.51 5.79
N ASP A 13 10.09 -2.10 6.42
CA ASP A 13 9.05 -2.99 6.94
C ASP A 13 7.65 -2.71 6.37
N LEU A 14 7.56 -1.90 5.32
CA LEU A 14 6.35 -1.70 4.53
C LEU A 14 6.52 -2.30 3.14
N PHE A 15 5.46 -2.91 2.61
CA PHE A 15 5.49 -3.54 1.29
C PHE A 15 4.41 -2.99 0.36
N ALA A 16 4.71 -2.80 -0.92
CA ALA A 16 3.71 -2.50 -1.94
C ALA A 16 3.61 -3.67 -2.90
N TYR A 17 2.44 -4.31 -3.00
CA TYR A 17 2.25 -5.43 -3.90
C TYR A 17 2.40 -4.98 -5.36
N PRO A 18 3.25 -5.67 -6.16
CA PRO A 18 3.31 -5.44 -7.60
C PRO A 18 1.93 -5.62 -8.23
N SER A 19 1.49 -4.62 -8.99
CA SER A 19 0.15 -4.56 -9.59
C SER A 19 -1.02 -4.70 -8.60
N GLY A 20 -0.76 -4.62 -7.28
CA GLY A 20 -1.74 -4.87 -6.23
C GLY A 20 -2.14 -6.33 -6.03
N ASN A 21 -1.41 -7.28 -6.63
CA ASN A 21 -1.74 -8.69 -6.57
C ASN A 21 -1.08 -9.36 -5.36
N TYR A 22 -1.87 -10.10 -4.59
CA TYR A 22 -1.43 -10.87 -3.44
C TYR A 22 -2.26 -12.15 -3.30
N ASN A 23 -1.71 -13.11 -2.58
CA ASN A 23 -2.39 -14.31 -2.11
C ASN A 23 -1.86 -14.66 -0.71
N GLU A 24 -2.38 -15.74 -0.14
CA GLU A 24 -1.99 -16.22 1.20
C GLU A 24 -0.49 -16.50 1.30
N ALA A 25 0.13 -17.05 0.25
CA ALA A 25 1.56 -17.33 0.23
C ALA A 25 2.39 -16.04 0.31
N THR A 26 2.03 -15.02 -0.47
CA THR A 26 2.71 -13.72 -0.43
C THR A 26 2.56 -13.07 0.94
N ILE A 27 1.36 -13.11 1.54
CA ILE A 27 1.13 -12.61 2.91
C ILE A 27 1.98 -13.37 3.93
N GLY A 28 2.05 -14.70 3.82
CA GLY A 28 2.86 -15.54 4.69
C GLY A 28 4.35 -15.18 4.64
N ILE A 29 4.89 -14.92 3.45
CA ILE A 29 6.28 -14.45 3.29
C ILE A 29 6.50 -13.12 4.01
N LEU A 30 5.57 -12.16 3.87
CA LEU A 30 5.69 -10.84 4.50
C LEU A 30 5.64 -10.93 6.02
N LYS A 31 4.73 -11.74 6.58
CA LYS A 31 4.66 -12.02 8.03
C LYS A 31 5.95 -12.66 8.54
N ASN A 32 6.47 -13.67 7.85
CA ASN A 32 7.72 -14.34 8.22
C ASN A 32 8.93 -13.41 8.17
N ARG A 33 8.90 -12.39 7.31
CA ARG A 33 9.94 -11.34 7.20
C ARG A 33 9.70 -10.13 8.09
N GLN A 34 8.69 -10.19 8.97
CA GLN A 34 8.38 -9.15 9.94
C GLN A 34 8.07 -7.78 9.30
N PHE A 35 7.40 -7.79 8.15
CA PHE A 35 6.77 -6.59 7.61
C PHE A 35 5.58 -6.19 8.49
N SER A 36 5.44 -4.89 8.71
CA SER A 36 4.40 -4.28 9.54
C SER A 36 3.09 -4.10 8.77
N ALA A 37 3.16 -3.85 7.45
CA ALA A 37 1.99 -3.66 6.60
C ALA A 37 2.31 -3.87 5.12
N ALA A 38 1.25 -4.07 4.31
CA ALA A 38 1.35 -4.15 2.87
C ALA A 38 0.17 -3.47 2.15
N PHE A 39 0.48 -2.88 0.99
CA PHE A 39 -0.44 -2.01 0.25
C PHE A 39 -0.79 -2.58 -1.13
N ALA A 40 -2.08 -2.73 -1.40
CA ALA A 40 -2.64 -3.17 -2.67
C ALA A 40 -3.20 -1.98 -3.49
N THR A 41 -3.67 -2.24 -4.71
CA THR A 41 -4.31 -1.22 -5.59
C THR A 41 -5.82 -1.39 -5.68
N ARG A 42 -6.41 -2.33 -4.92
CA ARG A 42 -7.86 -2.52 -4.86
C ARG A 42 -8.50 -1.29 -4.23
N GLN A 43 -9.49 -0.70 -4.89
CA GLN A 43 -10.23 0.44 -4.35
C GLN A 43 -11.23 -0.06 -3.28
N LYS A 44 -10.79 -0.08 -2.02
CA LYS A 44 -11.62 -0.30 -0.84
C LYS A 44 -11.39 0.84 0.15
N CYS A 45 -12.35 1.13 1.02
CA CYS A 45 -12.10 2.04 2.15
C CYS A 45 -11.20 1.35 3.19
N VAL A 46 -10.33 2.13 3.83
CA VAL A 46 -9.49 1.67 4.95
C VAL A 46 -10.17 2.06 6.25
N PHE A 47 -10.39 1.07 7.11
CA PHE A 47 -11.00 1.23 8.44
C PHE A 47 -10.02 0.77 9.51
N LYS A 48 -10.33 1.04 10.79
CA LYS A 48 -9.50 0.64 11.93
C LYS A 48 -9.24 -0.88 12.01
N ASN A 49 -10.15 -1.69 11.47
CA ASN A 49 -10.07 -3.14 11.43
C ASN A 49 -9.64 -3.71 10.06
N THR A 50 -9.17 -2.87 9.12
CA THR A 50 -8.60 -3.35 7.86
C THR A 50 -7.37 -4.20 8.13
N ASP A 51 -7.25 -5.34 7.45
CA ASP A 51 -6.04 -6.17 7.53
C ASP A 51 -4.83 -5.34 7.06
N MET A 52 -3.82 -5.26 7.92
CA MET A 52 -2.60 -4.50 7.65
C MET A 52 -1.84 -5.00 6.42
N PHE A 53 -2.08 -6.23 5.95
CA PHE A 53 -1.51 -6.79 4.73
C PHE A 53 -2.41 -6.64 3.50
N GLU A 54 -3.53 -5.92 3.60
CA GLU A 54 -4.49 -5.70 2.51
C GLU A 54 -4.87 -4.21 2.36
N ILE A 55 -4.04 -3.29 2.85
CA ILE A 55 -4.35 -1.86 2.83
C ILE A 55 -4.51 -1.37 1.39
N SER A 56 -5.67 -0.82 1.06
CA SER A 56 -5.96 -0.28 -0.26
C SER A 56 -5.23 1.04 -0.50
N ARG A 57 -4.88 1.31 -1.77
CA ARG A 57 -4.40 2.61 -2.24
C ARG A 57 -5.34 3.16 -3.28
N GLN A 58 -5.56 4.47 -3.24
CA GLN A 58 -6.24 5.19 -4.31
C GLN A 58 -5.23 5.51 -5.41
N GLN A 59 -5.59 5.21 -6.66
CA GLN A 59 -4.71 5.44 -7.80
C GLN A 59 -4.84 6.90 -8.26
N VAL A 60 -3.74 7.63 -8.22
CA VAL A 60 -3.60 8.93 -8.90
C VAL A 60 -3.23 8.65 -10.35
N LYS A 61 -4.04 9.12 -11.31
CA LYS A 61 -3.74 8.99 -12.75
C LYS A 61 -3.17 10.31 -13.28
N ASN A 62 -2.91 10.37 -14.58
CA ASN A 62 -2.53 11.61 -15.26
C ASN A 62 -3.74 12.57 -15.31
N TRP A 63 -3.95 13.29 -14.22
CA TRP A 63 -5.06 14.20 -14.01
C TRP A 63 -4.54 15.65 -14.00
N ASP A 64 -5.38 16.55 -14.51
CA ASP A 64 -5.23 17.98 -14.26
C ASP A 64 -5.64 18.30 -12.81
N ARG A 65 -5.46 19.57 -12.44
CA ARG A 65 -5.75 20.06 -11.08
C ARG A 65 -7.20 19.77 -10.71
N GLU A 66 -8.13 20.09 -11.60
CA GLU A 66 -9.57 19.99 -11.37
C GLU A 66 -10.00 18.54 -11.16
N LYS A 67 -9.50 17.60 -11.97
CA LYS A 67 -9.79 16.17 -11.81
C LYS A 67 -9.16 15.59 -10.55
N PHE A 68 -7.94 16.01 -10.21
CA PHE A 68 -7.29 15.56 -8.98
C PHE A 68 -8.06 16.04 -7.73
N GLU A 69 -8.46 17.31 -7.71
CA GLU A 69 -9.26 17.89 -6.62
C GLU A 69 -10.60 17.17 -6.46
N ALA A 70 -11.32 16.94 -7.57
CA ALA A 70 -12.57 16.19 -7.55
C ALA A 70 -12.38 14.75 -7.04
N ALA A 71 -11.30 14.08 -7.44
CA ALA A 71 -10.99 12.71 -6.99
C ALA A 71 -10.66 12.66 -5.49
N VAL A 72 -9.85 13.59 -4.99
CA VAL A 72 -9.49 13.69 -3.56
C VAL A 72 -10.74 13.93 -2.73
N ASN A 73 -11.58 14.89 -3.11
CA ASN A 73 -12.83 15.16 -2.39
C ASN A 73 -13.74 13.92 -2.34
N LYS A 74 -13.79 13.12 -3.42
CA LYS A 74 -14.54 11.86 -3.45
C LYS A 74 -13.99 10.79 -2.50
N TRP A 75 -12.69 10.81 -2.18
CA TRP A 75 -12.10 9.81 -1.28
C TRP A 75 -12.37 10.07 0.20
N PHE A 76 -12.63 11.33 0.57
CA PHE A 76 -12.81 11.77 1.95
C PHE A 76 -14.26 12.12 2.32
N ASN A 77 -15.18 12.05 1.35
CA ASN A 77 -16.64 12.16 1.54
C ASN A 77 -17.27 10.77 1.61
#